data_AF-A0A529M222-F1
#
_entry.id   AF-A0A529M222-F1
#
_cell.length_a   1.000
_cell.length_b   1.000
_cell.length_c   1.000
_cell.angle_alpha   90.00
_cell.angle_beta   90.00
_cell.angle_gamma   90.00
#
_symmetry.space_group_name_H-M   'P 1'
#
loop_
_entity.id
_entity.type
_entity.pdbx_description
1 polymer ?
#
loop_
_entity_poly.entity_id
_entity_poly.type
_entity_poly.pdbx_seq_one_letter_code
_entity_poly.pdbx_strand_id
1 'polypeptide(L)' 'MMRTFTTRDGSIWMPSYLTSIDSKTCIGCCRCFKVCSRDVMHLHGVDDAGEILG' A
#
# COMPACT_ATOMS: atom_id res chain seq x y z
N MET A 1 -23.29 4.46 -12.35
CA MET A 1 -23.13 3.11 -12.93
C MET A 1 -21.91 2.46 -12.27
N MET A 2 -22.10 1.55 -11.31
CA MET A 2 -20.99 0.75 -10.78
C MET A 2 -20.60 -0.27 -11.84
N ARG A 3 -19.35 -0.20 -12.33
CA ARG A 3 -18.79 -1.24 -13.20
C ARG A 3 -18.50 -2.46 -12.34
N THR A 4 -19.27 -3.53 -12.53
CA THR A 4 -18.98 -4.82 -11.88
C THR A 4 -17.80 -5.44 -12.60
N PHE A 5 -16.68 -5.57 -11.88
CA PHE A 5 -15.49 -6.25 -12.37
C PHE A 5 -15.58 -7.73 -11.98
N THR A 6 -15.16 -8.62 -12.86
CA THR A 6 -15.15 -10.07 -12.62
C THR A 6 -13.76 -10.64 -12.81
N THR A 7 -13.44 -11.68 -12.05
CA THR A 7 -12.21 -12.46 -12.21
C THR A 7 -12.34 -13.42 -13.40
N ARG A 8 -11.24 -14.09 -13.76
CA ARG A 8 -11.21 -15.03 -14.90
C ARG A 8 -12.20 -16.20 -14.77
N ASP A 9 -12.51 -16.62 -13.55
CA ASP A 9 -13.48 -17.67 -13.20
C ASP A 9 -14.93 -17.15 -13.10
N GLY A 10 -15.17 -15.85 -13.31
CA GLY A 10 -16.50 -15.24 -13.29
C GLY A 10 -16.98 -14.82 -11.91
N SER A 11 -16.18 -15.00 -10.85
CA SER A 11 -16.49 -14.46 -9.53
C SER A 11 -16.33 -12.94 -9.49
N ILE A 12 -17.04 -12.28 -8.56
CA ILE A 12 -16.99 -10.82 -8.43
C ILE A 12 -15.60 -10.40 -7.96
N TRP A 13 -14.94 -9.52 -8.72
CA TRP A 13 -13.67 -8.94 -8.32
C TRP A 13 -13.91 -7.72 -7.44
N MET A 14 -13.55 -7.83 -6.16
CA MET A 14 -13.56 -6.72 -5.22
C MET A 14 -12.11 -6.29 -4.96
N PRO A 15 -11.68 -5.08 -5.37
CA PRO A 15 -10.33 -4.63 -5.14
C PRO A 15 -10.09 -4.36 -3.65
N SER A 16 -9.01 -4.92 -3.13
CA SER A 16 -8.52 -4.61 -1.78
C SER A 16 -7.52 -3.48 -1.85
N TYR A 17 -7.72 -2.44 -1.04
CA TYR A 17 -6.82 -1.31 -0.92
C TYR A 17 -6.13 -1.32 0.44
N LEU A 18 -4.85 -0.96 0.46
CA LEU A 18 -4.14 -0.67 1.69
C LEU A 18 -4.60 0.71 2.19
N THR A 19 -5.24 0.75 3.35
CA THR A 19 -5.77 2.00 3.95
C THR A 19 -4.77 2.66 4.89
N SER A 20 -3.97 1.87 5.60
CA SER A 20 -2.96 2.35 6.53
C SER A 20 -1.82 1.32 6.68
N ILE A 21 -0.65 1.80 7.12
CA ILE A 21 0.47 0.96 7.53
C ILE A 21 0.71 1.20 9.01
N ASP A 22 0.79 0.11 9.78
CA ASP A 22 1.25 0.19 11.16
C ASP A 22 2.77 0.37 11.19
N SER A 23 3.23 1.50 11.73
CA SER A 23 4.66 1.83 11.80
C SER A 23 5.43 0.89 12.71
N LYS A 24 4.80 0.25 13.69
CA LYS A 24 5.47 -0.68 14.63
C LYS A 24 5.85 -2.00 13.99
N THR A 25 5.09 -2.43 12.99
CA THR A 25 5.30 -3.69 12.27
C THR A 25 5.96 -3.47 10.91
N CYS A 26 6.00 -2.24 10.43
CA CYS A 26 6.69 -1.88 9.20
C CYS A 26 8.22 -1.99 9.37
N ILE A 27 8.85 -2.77 8.49
CA ILE A 27 10.32 -2.97 8.48
C ILE A 27 11.03 -2.26 7.32
N GLY A 28 10.34 -1.37 6.59
CA GLY A 28 10.94 -0.65 5.47
C GLY A 28 11.25 -1.49 4.22
N CYS A 29 10.55 -2.61 3.99
CA CYS A 29 10.83 -3.51 2.85
C CYS A 29 10.37 -3.00 1.46
N CYS A 30 9.83 -1.79 1.37
CA CYS A 30 9.39 -1.12 0.13
C CYS A 30 8.30 -1.83 -0.70
N ARG A 31 7.65 -2.89 -0.20
CA ARG A 31 6.64 -3.64 -0.96
C ARG A 31 5.38 -2.81 -1.22
N CYS A 32 4.96 -2.01 -0.25
CA CYS A 32 3.83 -1.09 -0.38
C CYS A 32 4.11 0.02 -1.41
N PHE A 33 5.33 0.57 -1.42
CA PHE A 33 5.76 1.55 -2.41
C PHE A 33 5.74 0.97 -3.83
N LYS A 34 6.39 -0.19 -4.04
CA LYS A 34 6.51 -0.81 -5.37
C LYS A 34 5.17 -1.21 -5.99
N VAL A 35 4.21 -1.66 -5.19
CA VAL A 35 2.89 -2.10 -5.69
C VAL A 35 1.93 -0.93 -5.91
N CYS A 36 2.28 0.27 -5.43
CA CYS A 36 1.41 1.43 -5.52
C CYS A 36 1.29 1.90 -6.99
N SER A 37 0.15 1.65 -7.62
CA SER A 37 -0.13 2.09 -8.99
C SER A 37 -0.50 3.57 -9.11
N ARG A 38 -0.64 4.26 -7.96
CA ARG A 38 -1.15 5.64 -7.87
C ARG A 38 -0.14 6.62 -7.28
N ASP A 39 1.08 6.17 -7.03
CA ASP A 39 2.17 7.00 -6.48
C ASP A 39 1.78 7.76 -5.19
N VAL A 40 0.87 7.17 -4.38
CA VAL A 40 0.42 7.78 -3.12
C VAL A 40 1.31 7.44 -1.93
N MET A 41 2.10 6.37 -2.04
CA MET A 41 3.02 5.93 -0.99
C MET A 41 4.38 6.59 -1.19
N HIS A 42 4.96 7.14 -0.12
CA HIS A 42 6.29 7.74 -0.13
C HIS A 42 7.21 7.03 0.87
N LEU A 43 8.49 6.99 0.54
CA LEU A 43 9.53 6.50 1.46
C LEU A 43 10.07 7.69 2.24
N HIS A 44 10.24 7.50 3.54
CA HIS A 44 10.86 8.47 4.43
C HIS A 44 12.10 7.84 5.06
N GLY A 45 13.11 8.67 5.32
CA GLY A 45 14.25 8.26 6.12
C GLY A 45 13.83 8.09 7.58
N VAL A 46 14.54 7.26 8.32
CA VAL A 46 14.40 7.16 9.78
C VAL A 46 15.79 7.28 10.37
N ASP A 47 15.96 8.16 11.36
CA ASP A 47 17.24 8.33 12.04
C ASP A 47 17.43 7.33 13.20
N ASP A 48 18.58 7.41 13.88
CA ASP A 48 18.92 6.53 15.00
C ASP A 48 18.02 6.74 16.24
N ALA A 49 17.31 7.88 16.31
CA ALA A 49 16.33 8.18 17.35
C ALA A 49 14.91 7.67 16.99
N GLY A 50 14.72 7.16 15.77
CA GLY A 50 13.43 6.71 15.26
C GLY A 50 12.56 7.85 14.72
N GLU A 51 13.11 9.04 14.50
CA GLU A 51 12.41 10.16 13.90
C GLU A 51 12.29 9.98 12.39
N ILE A 52 11.10 10.30 11.85
CA ILE A 52 10.84 10.22 10.42
C ILE A 52 11.39 11.49 9.75
N LEU A 53 12.38 11.31 8.88
CA LEU A 53 12.99 12.36 8.08
C LEU A 53 12.32 12.44 6.71
N GLY A 54 11.61 13.54 6.44
CA GLY A 54 11.00 13.84 5.14
C GLY A 54 9.62 14.46 5.25
#